data_AF-A0A536KY54-F1
#
_entry.id   AF-A0A536KY54-F1
#
_cell.length_a   1.000
_cell.length_b   1.000
_cell.length_c   1.000
_cell.angle_alpha   90.00
_cell.angle_beta   90.00
_cell.angle_gamma   90.00
#
_symmetry.space_group_name_H-M   'P 1'
#
loop_
_entity.id
_entity.type
_entity.pdbx_description
1 polymer ?
#
loop_
_entity_poly.entity_id
_entity_poly.type
_entity_poly.pdbx_seq_one_letter_code
_entity_poly.pdbx_strand_id
1 'polypeptide(L)'
;MPEPAAPLAPAYYAIRARGWRRDVWALLHPPYTAWHLSYVLIGAGLAPRVEITRLLATLVAFFLAVGVSAHALDELRGRPLQTQVPEGILWTAAVAGLVGAVGLGVAGVTVLGAGLIPFIAAGVLFVFAYNLELLGGRLHGDLWFALSWGAFPVLTAYFAQTGRLSIAAVAAAAAAYATSFGQRALSTPARQLRRKTRSVSGIVTLRDGTETQLDERALLNPLELALRAFAWGTVLLGLGLVAAKLL
;
A
#
# COMPACT_ATOMS: atom_id res chain seq x y z
N MET A 1 -28.64 11.18 28.28
CA MET A 1 -28.20 10.51 27.03
C MET A 1 -26.82 9.94 27.31
N PRO A 2 -26.51 8.69 26.90
CA PRO A 2 -25.14 8.18 26.99
C PRO A 2 -24.19 9.09 26.20
N GLU A 3 -23.02 9.34 26.75
CA GLU A 3 -21.98 10.16 26.14
C GLU A 3 -21.57 9.54 24.79
N PRO A 4 -21.48 10.33 23.69
CA PRO A 4 -21.06 9.78 22.40
C PRO A 4 -19.66 9.17 22.53
N ALA A 5 -19.51 7.93 22.06
CA ALA A 5 -18.23 7.23 22.09
C ALA A 5 -17.14 8.08 21.42
N ALA A 6 -15.96 8.16 22.06
CA ALA A 6 -14.84 8.93 21.53
C ALA A 6 -14.49 8.48 20.10
N PRO A 7 -14.26 9.43 19.15
CA PRO A 7 -14.01 9.10 17.75
C PRO A 7 -12.89 8.07 17.57
N LEU A 8 -13.08 7.17 16.61
CA LEU A 8 -12.05 6.21 16.22
C LEU A 8 -10.90 6.92 15.49
N ALA A 9 -9.68 6.45 15.68
CA ALA A 9 -8.57 6.86 14.80
C ALA A 9 -8.86 6.41 13.37
N PRO A 10 -8.42 7.16 12.34
CA PRO A 10 -8.76 6.90 10.94
C PRO A 10 -8.19 5.58 10.37
N ALA A 11 -7.26 4.95 11.08
CA ALA A 11 -6.73 3.63 10.78
C ALA A 11 -6.27 2.93 12.06
N TYR A 12 -6.11 1.60 12.02
CA TYR A 12 -5.72 0.80 13.18
C TYR A 12 -4.29 1.08 13.70
N TYR A 13 -3.42 1.59 12.83
CA TYR A 13 -2.03 1.98 13.15
C TYR A 13 -1.88 3.49 13.37
N ALA A 14 -2.96 4.26 13.19
CA ALA A 14 -2.93 5.69 13.47
C ALA A 14 -3.10 5.91 14.97
N ILE A 15 -2.16 6.64 15.58
CA ILE A 15 -2.19 6.96 17.00
C ILE A 15 -3.34 7.97 17.24
N ARG A 16 -4.10 7.79 18.34
CA ARG A 16 -5.05 8.80 18.86
C ARG A 16 -4.33 10.00 19.50
N ALA A 17 -3.33 10.53 18.81
CA ALA A 17 -2.58 11.71 19.20
C ALA A 17 -2.79 12.82 18.16
N ARG A 18 -2.43 14.05 18.53
CA ARG A 18 -2.39 15.20 17.61
C ARG A 18 -0.94 15.63 17.41
N GLY A 19 -0.70 16.36 16.32
CA GLY A 19 0.59 16.97 16.02
C GLY A 19 1.38 16.29 14.91
N TRP A 20 2.45 16.96 14.47
CA TRP A 20 3.17 16.64 13.24
C TRP A 20 3.75 15.22 13.21
N ARG A 21 4.22 14.67 14.34
CA ARG A 21 4.75 13.29 14.39
C ARG A 21 3.69 12.25 14.06
N ARG A 22 2.48 12.43 14.59
CA ARG A 22 1.34 11.57 14.29
C ARG A 22 0.95 11.70 12.83
N ASP A 23 0.99 12.91 12.28
CA ASP A 23 0.62 13.14 10.88
C ASP A 23 1.62 12.53 9.91
N VAL A 24 2.93 12.64 10.19
CA VAL A 24 3.98 11.94 9.43
C VAL A 24 3.78 10.43 9.52
N TRP A 25 3.54 9.89 10.72
CA TRP A 25 3.27 8.46 10.90
C TRP A 25 2.01 8.01 10.17
N ALA A 26 0.94 8.79 10.23
CA ALA A 26 -0.30 8.50 9.51
C ALA A 26 -0.05 8.53 8.00
N LEU A 27 0.59 9.57 7.46
CA LEU A 27 0.92 9.71 6.04
C LEU A 27 1.81 8.58 5.52
N LEU A 28 2.80 8.14 6.31
CA LEU A 28 3.68 7.05 5.91
C LEU A 28 2.97 5.71 5.78
N HIS A 29 1.74 5.55 6.27
CA HIS A 29 0.97 4.31 6.17
C HIS A 29 1.79 3.04 6.52
N PRO A 30 2.59 2.99 7.61
CA PRO A 30 3.73 2.09 7.72
C PRO A 30 3.44 0.61 7.43
N PRO A 31 2.37 -0.02 7.96
CA PRO A 31 2.10 -1.43 7.64
C PRO A 31 1.73 -1.64 6.17
N TYR A 32 1.03 -0.69 5.54
CA TYR A 32 0.71 -0.78 4.12
C TYR A 32 1.91 -0.44 3.24
N THR A 33 2.71 0.57 3.58
CA THR A 33 3.95 0.88 2.84
C THR A 33 4.91 -0.29 2.87
N ALA A 34 5.15 -0.86 4.06
CA ALA A 34 6.01 -2.04 4.19
C ALA A 34 5.47 -3.23 3.38
N TRP A 35 4.15 -3.46 3.39
CA TRP A 35 3.51 -4.49 2.57
C TRP A 35 3.77 -4.27 1.08
N HIS A 36 3.52 -3.07 0.53
CA HIS A 36 3.74 -2.84 -0.90
C HIS A 36 5.23 -2.90 -1.28
N LEU A 37 6.12 -2.44 -0.41
CA LEU A 37 7.57 -2.59 -0.61
C LEU A 37 8.01 -4.07 -0.55
N SER A 38 7.31 -4.93 0.17
CA SER A 38 7.66 -6.35 0.19
C SER A 38 7.35 -7.05 -1.13
N TYR A 39 6.45 -6.52 -1.97
CA TYR A 39 6.29 -6.99 -3.35
C TYR A 39 7.53 -6.71 -4.22
N VAL A 40 8.26 -5.62 -3.96
CA VAL A 40 9.57 -5.38 -4.57
C VAL A 40 10.57 -6.45 -4.14
N LEU A 41 10.59 -6.79 -2.83
CA LEU A 41 11.45 -7.86 -2.31
C LEU A 41 11.10 -9.22 -2.94
N ILE A 42 9.81 -9.55 -3.05
CA ILE A 42 9.34 -10.79 -3.67
C ILE A 42 9.78 -10.86 -5.14
N GLY A 43 9.53 -9.80 -5.92
CA GLY A 43 9.92 -9.75 -7.33
C GLY A 43 11.43 -9.87 -7.53
N ALA A 44 12.22 -9.13 -6.75
CA ALA A 44 13.67 -9.19 -6.83
C ALA A 44 14.23 -10.55 -6.35
N GLY A 45 13.70 -11.10 -5.26
CA GLY A 45 14.13 -12.37 -4.67
C GLY A 45 13.86 -13.59 -5.57
N LEU A 46 12.95 -13.48 -6.55
CA LEU A 46 12.75 -14.51 -7.58
C LEU A 46 13.82 -14.51 -8.67
N ALA A 47 14.64 -13.46 -8.76
CA ALA A 47 15.73 -13.42 -9.73
C ALA A 47 16.76 -14.54 -9.46
N PRO A 48 17.46 -15.03 -10.50
CA PRO A 48 18.53 -16.01 -10.32
C PRO A 48 19.65 -15.51 -9.38
N ARG A 49 19.96 -14.21 -9.44
CA ARG A 49 20.88 -13.50 -8.56
C ARG A 49 20.26 -12.15 -8.19
N VAL A 50 20.49 -11.71 -6.96
CA VAL A 50 20.01 -10.42 -6.46
C VAL A 50 21.18 -9.44 -6.46
N GLU A 51 21.11 -8.44 -7.33
CA GLU A 51 22.02 -7.30 -7.29
C GLU A 51 21.50 -6.29 -6.26
N ILE A 52 22.25 -6.12 -5.16
CA ILE A 52 21.86 -5.30 -4.02
C ILE A 52 21.63 -3.84 -4.43
N THR A 53 22.50 -3.27 -5.27
CA THR A 53 22.35 -1.90 -5.74
C THR A 53 21.03 -1.70 -6.49
N ARG A 54 20.64 -2.66 -7.34
CA ARG A 54 19.37 -2.61 -8.09
C ARG A 54 18.18 -2.80 -7.17
N LEU A 55 18.30 -3.67 -6.17
CA LEU A 55 17.26 -3.88 -5.15
C LEU A 55 17.01 -2.60 -4.35
N LEU A 56 18.05 -1.99 -3.82
CA LEU A 56 17.95 -0.76 -3.04
C LEU A 56 17.40 0.39 -3.88
N ALA A 57 17.89 0.57 -5.11
CA ALA A 57 17.36 1.58 -6.03
C ALA A 57 15.86 1.38 -6.31
N THR A 58 15.43 0.13 -6.52
CA THR A 58 14.01 -0.19 -6.73
C THR A 58 13.18 0.06 -5.48
N LEU A 59 13.65 -0.33 -4.29
CA LEU A 59 12.97 -0.05 -3.02
C LEU A 59 12.81 1.45 -2.76
N VAL A 60 13.86 2.23 -3.00
CA VAL A 60 13.80 3.70 -2.86
C VAL A 60 12.84 4.30 -3.88
N ALA A 61 12.89 3.87 -5.14
CA ALA A 61 11.98 4.36 -6.17
C ALA A 61 10.51 4.07 -5.83
N PHE A 62 10.19 2.85 -5.40
CA PHE A 62 8.83 2.51 -4.95
C PHE A 62 8.45 3.24 -3.66
N PHE A 63 9.35 3.38 -2.69
CA PHE A 63 9.05 4.14 -1.47
C PHE A 63 8.71 5.59 -1.78
N LEU A 64 9.47 6.24 -2.67
CA LEU A 64 9.21 7.61 -3.09
C LEU A 64 7.89 7.73 -3.89
N ALA A 65 7.61 6.78 -4.79
CA ALA A 65 6.39 6.80 -5.59
C ALA A 65 5.13 6.46 -4.77
N VAL A 66 5.11 5.32 -4.08
CA VAL A 66 3.90 4.84 -3.38
C VAL A 66 3.88 5.23 -1.90
N GLY A 67 5.03 5.23 -1.22
CA GLY A 67 5.14 5.53 0.21
C GLY A 67 5.11 7.02 0.56
N VAL A 68 5.47 7.88 -0.39
CA VAL A 68 5.49 9.33 -0.23
C VAL A 68 4.52 10.00 -1.20
N SER A 69 4.72 9.84 -2.51
CA SER A 69 3.96 10.63 -3.48
C SER A 69 2.48 10.27 -3.51
N ALA A 70 2.14 8.99 -3.65
CA ALA A 70 0.76 8.54 -3.64
C ALA A 70 0.03 8.87 -2.33
N HIS A 71 0.66 8.68 -1.17
CA HIS A 71 0.02 9.03 0.11
C HIS A 71 -0.21 10.53 0.27
N ALA A 72 0.72 11.37 -0.21
CA ALA A 72 0.52 12.81 -0.18
C ALA A 72 -0.65 13.24 -1.09
N LEU A 73 -0.76 12.63 -2.29
CA LEU A 73 -1.88 12.85 -3.21
C LEU A 73 -3.22 12.36 -2.63
N ASP A 74 -3.25 11.18 -2.00
CA ASP A 74 -4.45 10.66 -1.34
C ASP A 74 -4.87 11.56 -0.17
N GLU A 75 -3.92 12.08 0.60
CA GLU A 75 -4.26 12.99 1.71
C GLU A 75 -4.78 14.35 1.23
N LEU A 76 -4.31 14.86 0.08
CA LEU A 76 -4.88 16.04 -0.58
C LEU A 76 -6.36 15.83 -0.97
N ARG A 77 -6.81 14.58 -1.14
CA ARG A 77 -8.19 14.21 -1.51
C ARG A 77 -9.09 14.09 -0.28
N GLY A 78 -9.34 15.21 0.38
CA GLY A 78 -10.34 15.29 1.46
C GLY A 78 -9.87 14.75 2.80
N ARG A 79 -8.55 14.68 3.03
CA ARG A 79 -7.93 14.36 4.33
C ARG A 79 -8.41 13.03 4.93
N PRO A 80 -8.36 11.91 4.19
CA PRO A 80 -8.77 10.60 4.69
C PRO A 80 -8.09 10.18 6.01
N LEU A 81 -6.89 10.69 6.29
CA LEU A 81 -6.12 10.40 7.51
C LEU A 81 -6.24 11.50 8.56
N GLN A 82 -7.03 12.52 8.26
CA GLN A 82 -7.32 13.64 9.15
C GLN A 82 -6.00 14.29 9.62
N THR A 83 -5.03 14.45 8.72
CA THR A 83 -3.79 15.17 9.03
C THR A 83 -4.01 16.68 8.96
N GLN A 84 -3.14 17.42 9.65
CA GLN A 84 -3.10 18.89 9.60
C GLN A 84 -1.93 19.41 8.73
N VAL A 85 -1.32 18.54 7.92
CA VAL A 85 -0.17 18.91 7.08
C VAL A 85 -0.60 19.93 6.02
N PRO A 86 0.05 21.10 5.92
CA PRO A 86 -0.28 22.10 4.89
C PRO A 86 -0.28 21.51 3.48
N GLU A 87 -1.21 21.94 2.63
CA GLU A 87 -1.34 21.43 1.25
C GLU A 87 -0.07 21.63 0.43
N GLY A 88 0.64 22.76 0.60
CA GLY A 88 1.91 23.00 -0.08
C GLY A 88 2.98 21.95 0.26
N ILE A 89 3.02 21.45 1.50
CA ILE A 89 3.95 20.39 1.90
C ILE A 89 3.56 19.06 1.25
N LEU A 90 2.26 18.75 1.18
CA LEU A 90 1.78 17.54 0.51
C LEU A 90 2.08 17.57 -1.00
N TRP A 91 1.81 18.68 -1.68
CA TRP A 91 2.17 18.84 -3.09
C TRP A 91 3.68 18.74 -3.31
N THR A 92 4.48 19.35 -2.44
CA THR A 92 5.94 19.26 -2.51
C THR A 92 6.40 17.80 -2.35
N ALA A 93 5.87 17.07 -1.36
CA ALA A 93 6.17 15.65 -1.17
C ALA A 93 5.72 14.79 -2.36
N ALA A 94 4.54 15.08 -2.92
CA ALA A 94 4.00 14.41 -4.10
C ALA A 94 4.93 14.57 -5.31
N VAL A 95 5.30 15.81 -5.64
CA VAL A 95 6.15 16.10 -6.81
C VAL A 95 7.57 15.62 -6.57
N ALA A 96 8.18 15.91 -5.43
CA ALA A 96 9.55 15.51 -5.13
C ALA A 96 9.71 13.99 -5.09
N GLY A 97 8.76 13.28 -4.46
CA GLY A 97 8.75 11.82 -4.44
C GLY A 97 8.64 11.23 -5.84
N LEU A 98 7.72 11.75 -6.67
CA LEU A 98 7.54 11.25 -8.03
C LEU A 98 8.77 11.52 -8.91
N VAL A 99 9.33 12.74 -8.86
CA VAL A 99 10.54 13.11 -9.60
C VAL A 99 11.71 12.23 -9.18
N GLY A 100 11.90 11.99 -7.88
CA GLY A 100 12.95 11.10 -7.38
C GLY A 100 12.79 9.65 -7.87
N ALA A 101 11.56 9.12 -7.83
CA ALA A 101 11.27 7.77 -8.33
C ALA A 101 11.52 7.63 -9.85
N VAL A 102 11.05 8.60 -10.65
CA VAL A 102 11.27 8.63 -12.10
C VAL A 102 12.74 8.82 -12.43
N GLY A 103 13.45 9.69 -11.71
CA GLY A 103 14.89 9.90 -11.87
C GLY A 103 15.69 8.61 -11.65
N LEU A 104 15.36 7.84 -10.60
CA LEU A 104 15.96 6.51 -10.38
C LEU A 104 15.63 5.53 -11.50
N GLY A 105 14.39 5.54 -12.00
CA GLY A 105 13.98 4.75 -13.17
C GLY A 105 14.80 5.08 -14.42
N VAL A 106 14.93 6.38 -14.74
CA VAL A 106 15.70 6.87 -15.90
C VAL A 106 17.19 6.52 -15.76
N ALA A 107 17.77 6.67 -14.57
CA ALA A 107 19.12 6.20 -14.30
C ALA A 107 19.24 4.67 -14.49
N GLY A 108 18.20 3.91 -14.15
CA GLY A 108 18.13 2.47 -14.43
C GLY A 108 18.11 2.12 -15.92
N VAL A 109 17.54 2.97 -16.78
CA VAL A 109 17.48 2.74 -18.24
C VAL A 109 18.89 2.66 -18.84
N THR A 110 19.86 3.41 -18.34
CA THR A 110 21.25 3.35 -18.85
C THR A 110 21.95 2.04 -18.53
N VAL A 111 21.43 1.27 -17.55
CA VAL A 111 21.99 -0.01 -17.10
C VAL A 111 21.19 -1.21 -17.64
N LEU A 112 19.86 -1.09 -17.72
CA LEU A 112 18.92 -2.16 -18.06
C LEU A 112 18.38 -2.06 -19.49
N GLY A 113 18.63 -0.93 -20.17
CA GLY A 113 18.15 -0.65 -21.51
C GLY A 113 16.72 -0.12 -21.55
N ALA A 114 16.26 0.18 -22.78
CA ALA A 114 14.96 0.81 -23.05
C ALA A 114 13.75 -0.01 -22.57
N GLY A 115 13.91 -1.30 -22.30
CA GLY A 115 12.85 -2.16 -21.78
C GLY A 115 12.30 -1.76 -20.40
N LEU A 116 13.01 -0.91 -19.65
CA LEU A 116 12.51 -0.36 -18.39
C LEU A 116 11.52 0.81 -18.59
N ILE A 117 11.54 1.47 -19.75
CA ILE A 117 10.71 2.66 -20.05
C ILE A 117 9.20 2.36 -19.89
N PRO A 118 8.65 1.24 -20.40
CA PRO A 118 7.24 0.89 -20.19
C PRO A 118 6.85 0.79 -18.70
N PHE A 119 7.74 0.30 -17.83
CA PHE A 119 7.47 0.23 -16.39
C PHE A 119 7.45 1.62 -15.75
N ILE A 120 8.37 2.51 -16.14
CA ILE A 120 8.38 3.90 -15.66
C ILE A 120 7.08 4.60 -16.07
N ALA A 121 6.69 4.48 -17.35
CA ALA A 121 5.47 5.07 -17.88
C ALA A 121 4.21 4.53 -17.17
N ALA A 122 4.14 3.21 -16.97
CA ALA A 122 3.04 2.57 -16.24
C ALA A 122 3.00 3.02 -14.77
N GLY A 123 4.16 3.13 -14.10
CA GLY A 123 4.25 3.63 -12.72
C GLY A 123 3.74 5.05 -12.58
N VAL A 124 4.16 5.96 -13.46
CA VAL A 124 3.67 7.35 -13.50
C VAL A 124 2.16 7.38 -13.75
N LEU A 125 1.68 6.60 -14.73
CA LEU A 125 0.25 6.48 -15.00
C LEU A 125 -0.51 6.00 -13.77
N PHE A 126 -0.04 4.98 -13.06
CA PHE A 126 -0.73 4.47 -11.88
C PHE A 126 -0.76 5.46 -10.72
N VAL A 127 0.33 6.19 -10.46
CA VAL A 127 0.36 7.22 -9.41
C VAL A 127 -0.69 8.30 -9.71
N PHE A 128 -0.78 8.79 -10.95
CA PHE A 128 -1.75 9.84 -11.27
C PHE A 128 -3.17 9.30 -11.45
N ALA A 129 -3.37 8.27 -12.26
CA ALA A 129 -4.69 7.76 -12.59
C ALA A 129 -5.44 7.26 -11.36
N TYR A 130 -4.73 6.59 -10.44
CA TYR A 130 -5.35 6.04 -9.25
C TYR A 130 -5.65 7.13 -8.21
N ASN A 131 -4.67 7.99 -7.88
CA ASN A 131 -4.81 8.94 -6.77
C ASN A 131 -5.58 10.22 -7.16
N LEU A 132 -5.54 10.63 -8.43
CA LEU A 132 -6.33 11.77 -8.91
C LEU A 132 -7.69 11.36 -9.48
N GLU A 133 -8.00 10.05 -9.51
CA GLU A 133 -9.22 9.51 -10.13
C GLU A 133 -9.42 10.01 -11.58
N LEU A 134 -8.33 10.04 -12.35
CA LEU A 134 -8.40 10.43 -13.76
C LEU A 134 -9.41 9.56 -14.51
N LEU A 135 -10.01 10.12 -15.57
CA LEU A 135 -11.11 9.49 -16.33
C LEU A 135 -12.40 9.29 -15.51
N GLY A 136 -12.65 10.14 -14.52
CA GLY A 136 -13.86 10.10 -13.69
C GLY A 136 -13.90 8.90 -12.75
N GLY A 137 -12.74 8.45 -12.26
CA GLY A 137 -12.62 7.34 -11.32
C GLY A 137 -12.71 5.94 -11.94
N ARG A 138 -12.77 5.80 -13.27
CA ARG A 138 -12.83 4.49 -13.95
C ARG A 138 -11.61 3.60 -13.69
N LEU A 139 -10.47 4.23 -13.39
CA LEU A 139 -9.23 3.55 -13.00
C LEU A 139 -9.02 3.50 -11.47
N HIS A 140 -10.05 3.84 -10.70
CA HIS A 140 -10.04 3.81 -9.24
C HIS A 140 -10.95 2.68 -8.75
N GLY A 141 -10.37 1.69 -8.08
CA GLY A 141 -11.09 0.51 -7.62
C GLY A 141 -10.17 -0.60 -7.15
N ASP A 142 -10.74 -1.68 -6.63
CA ASP A 142 -9.98 -2.77 -6.02
C ASP A 142 -9.16 -3.56 -7.04
N LEU A 143 -9.68 -3.72 -8.27
CA LEU A 143 -8.95 -4.31 -9.38
C LEU A 143 -7.71 -3.49 -9.73
N TRP A 144 -7.88 -2.17 -9.94
CA TRP A 144 -6.76 -1.30 -10.29
C TRP A 144 -5.75 -1.21 -9.17
N PHE A 145 -6.20 -1.12 -7.91
CA PHE A 145 -5.32 -1.18 -6.76
C PHE A 145 -4.48 -2.46 -6.75
N ALA A 146 -5.12 -3.61 -6.89
CA ALA A 146 -4.42 -4.89 -6.88
C ALA A 146 -3.41 -5.02 -8.03
N LEU A 147 -3.73 -4.46 -9.20
CA LEU A 147 -2.83 -4.44 -10.35
C LEU A 147 -1.61 -3.55 -10.08
N SER A 148 -1.81 -2.30 -9.65
CA SER A 148 -0.74 -1.30 -9.59
C SER A 148 0.02 -1.27 -8.27
N TRP A 149 -0.60 -1.63 -7.15
CA TRP A 149 0.05 -1.74 -5.84
C TRP A 149 0.49 -3.17 -5.51
N GLY A 150 -0.06 -4.20 -6.17
CA GLY A 150 0.29 -5.61 -5.95
C GLY A 150 1.17 -6.21 -7.04
N ALA A 151 0.60 -6.45 -8.23
CA ALA A 151 1.29 -7.14 -9.32
C ALA A 151 2.46 -6.33 -9.91
N PHE A 152 2.24 -5.03 -10.15
CA PHE A 152 3.19 -4.17 -10.82
C PHE A 152 4.56 -4.06 -10.10
N PRO A 153 4.63 -3.88 -8.76
CA PRO A 153 5.91 -3.90 -8.04
C PRO A 153 6.70 -5.20 -8.20
N VAL A 154 6.03 -6.35 -8.20
CA VAL A 154 6.68 -7.66 -8.40
C VAL A 154 7.33 -7.73 -9.78
N LEU A 155 6.57 -7.41 -10.84
CA LEU A 155 7.08 -7.47 -12.22
C LEU A 155 8.20 -6.47 -12.44
N THR A 156 8.06 -5.24 -11.93
CA THR A 156 9.06 -4.19 -12.06
C THR A 156 10.35 -4.59 -11.37
N ALA A 157 10.28 -5.13 -10.15
CA ALA A 157 11.46 -5.52 -9.40
C ALA A 157 12.19 -6.73 -10.01
N TYR A 158 11.43 -7.71 -10.51
CA TYR A 158 12.02 -8.85 -11.23
C TYR A 158 12.71 -8.39 -12.53
N PHE A 159 12.05 -7.51 -13.29
CA PHE A 159 12.63 -6.93 -14.50
C PHE A 159 13.88 -6.10 -14.18
N ALA A 160 13.84 -5.29 -13.12
CA ALA A 160 14.99 -4.50 -12.68
C ALA A 160 16.19 -5.37 -12.29
N GLN A 161 15.97 -6.60 -11.82
CA GLN A 161 17.07 -7.54 -11.57
C GLN A 161 17.58 -8.22 -12.85
N THR A 162 16.69 -8.62 -13.74
CA THR A 162 17.02 -9.60 -14.80
C THR A 162 16.98 -9.07 -16.23
N GLY A 163 16.42 -7.88 -16.47
CA GLY A 163 16.16 -7.31 -17.79
C GLY A 163 15.10 -8.05 -18.62
N ARG A 164 14.38 -9.01 -18.01
CA ARG A 164 13.34 -9.82 -18.68
C ARG A 164 12.21 -10.19 -17.71
N LEU A 165 11.13 -10.75 -18.24
CA LEU A 165 10.07 -11.36 -17.43
C LEU A 165 10.15 -12.88 -17.50
N SER A 166 9.64 -13.55 -16.47
CA SER A 166 9.53 -15.01 -16.41
C SER A 166 8.13 -15.43 -15.98
N ILE A 167 7.76 -16.69 -16.28
CA ILE A 167 6.49 -17.27 -15.84
C ILE A 167 6.38 -17.23 -14.31
N ALA A 168 7.49 -17.50 -13.60
CA ALA A 168 7.51 -17.43 -12.14
C ALA A 168 7.22 -16.02 -11.62
N ALA A 169 7.78 -14.98 -12.26
CA ALA A 169 7.49 -13.59 -11.90
C ALA A 169 6.03 -13.22 -12.17
N VAL A 170 5.43 -13.71 -13.27
CA VAL A 170 4.02 -13.49 -13.58
C VAL A 170 3.11 -14.20 -12.57
N ALA A 171 3.42 -15.45 -12.19
CA ALA A 171 2.68 -16.17 -11.16
C ALA A 171 2.74 -15.47 -9.79
N ALA A 172 3.93 -14.98 -9.41
CA ALA A 172 4.10 -14.21 -8.18
C ALA A 172 3.37 -12.86 -8.23
N ALA A 173 3.32 -12.21 -9.40
CA ALA A 173 2.55 -10.99 -9.59
C ALA A 173 1.04 -11.25 -9.47
N ALA A 174 0.54 -12.39 -9.97
CA ALA A 174 -0.85 -12.82 -9.77
C ALA A 174 -1.16 -13.11 -8.30
N ALA A 175 -0.23 -13.71 -7.55
CA ALA A 175 -0.37 -13.88 -6.11
C ALA A 175 -0.41 -12.52 -5.39
N ALA A 176 0.50 -11.60 -5.73
CA ALA A 176 0.52 -10.24 -5.17
C ALA A 176 -0.76 -9.46 -5.48
N TYR A 177 -1.30 -9.60 -6.69
CA TYR A 177 -2.62 -9.08 -7.06
C TYR A 177 -3.70 -9.62 -6.11
N ALA A 178 -3.82 -10.95 -5.98
CA ALA A 178 -4.85 -11.56 -5.14
C ALA A 178 -4.74 -11.12 -3.67
N THR A 179 -3.51 -11.06 -3.14
CA THR A 179 -3.24 -10.59 -1.78
C THR A 179 -3.58 -9.11 -1.59
N SER A 180 -3.27 -8.25 -2.56
CA SER A 180 -3.64 -6.82 -2.52
C SER A 180 -5.15 -6.59 -2.70
N PHE A 181 -5.81 -7.43 -3.48
CA PHE A 181 -7.26 -7.42 -3.61
C PHE A 181 -7.92 -7.79 -2.28
N GLY A 182 -7.45 -8.86 -1.63
CA GLY A 182 -7.88 -9.25 -0.28
C GLY A 182 -7.63 -8.16 0.76
N GLN A 183 -6.48 -7.49 0.70
CA GLN A 183 -6.19 -6.32 1.53
C GLN A 183 -7.25 -5.22 1.34
N ARG A 184 -7.64 -4.90 0.11
CA ARG A 184 -8.71 -3.91 -0.15
C ARG A 184 -10.06 -4.39 0.35
N ALA A 185 -10.43 -5.64 0.09
CA ALA A 185 -11.67 -6.22 0.57
C ALA A 185 -11.83 -6.15 2.09
N LEU A 186 -10.74 -6.29 2.86
CA LEU A 186 -10.75 -6.14 4.32
C LEU A 186 -10.67 -4.68 4.77
N SER A 187 -9.84 -3.87 4.12
CA SER A 187 -9.57 -2.50 4.55
C SER A 187 -10.68 -1.51 4.17
N THR A 188 -11.42 -1.75 3.09
CA THR A 188 -12.56 -0.91 2.69
C THR A 188 -13.66 -0.84 3.77
N PRO A 189 -14.24 -1.97 4.26
CA PRO A 189 -15.21 -1.92 5.35
C PRO A 189 -14.62 -1.38 6.65
N ALA A 190 -13.35 -1.68 6.96
CA ALA A 190 -12.68 -1.12 8.14
C ALA A 190 -12.54 0.42 8.08
N ARG A 191 -12.18 0.97 6.90
CA ARG A 191 -12.13 2.42 6.68
C ARG A 191 -13.52 3.05 6.76
N GLN A 192 -14.56 2.38 6.23
CA GLN A 192 -15.93 2.87 6.34
C GLN A 192 -16.34 2.99 7.81
N LEU A 193 -16.14 1.93 8.61
CA LEU A 193 -16.42 1.91 10.05
C LEU A 193 -15.66 3.00 10.82
N ARG A 194 -14.38 3.21 10.51
CA ARG A 194 -13.55 4.20 11.23
C ARG A 194 -13.80 5.65 10.83
N ARG A 195 -14.07 5.91 9.54
CA ARG A 195 -14.00 7.26 8.96
C ARG A 195 -15.37 7.84 8.62
N LYS A 196 -16.38 6.98 8.42
CA LYS A 196 -17.70 7.39 7.89
C LYS A 196 -18.87 6.93 8.77
N THR A 197 -18.67 5.93 9.62
CA THR A 197 -19.75 5.42 10.49
C THR A 197 -19.82 6.21 11.79
N ARG A 198 -21.03 6.65 12.14
CA ARG A 198 -21.31 7.35 13.40
C ARG A 198 -21.48 6.40 14.59
N SER A 199 -22.24 5.32 14.40
CA SER A 199 -22.50 4.31 15.42
C SER A 199 -22.91 2.96 14.81
N VAL A 200 -22.61 1.85 15.50
CA VAL A 200 -23.09 0.48 15.25
C VAL A 200 -23.61 -0.09 16.56
N SER A 201 -24.81 -0.65 16.53
CA SER A 201 -25.41 -1.31 17.68
C SER A 201 -26.30 -2.46 17.21
N GLY A 202 -26.20 -3.61 17.86
CA GLY A 202 -27.05 -4.77 17.61
C GLY A 202 -26.76 -5.90 18.60
N ILE A 203 -27.52 -6.99 18.48
CA ILE A 203 -27.32 -8.21 19.27
C ILE A 203 -27.16 -9.37 18.29
N VAL A 204 -26.14 -10.20 18.51
CA VAL A 204 -25.98 -11.48 17.83
C VAL A 204 -26.43 -12.57 18.79
N THR A 205 -27.56 -13.21 18.47
CA THR A 205 -28.04 -14.40 19.17
C THR A 205 -27.42 -15.64 18.52
N LEU A 206 -26.63 -16.38 19.28
CA LEU A 206 -26.00 -17.61 18.85
C LEU A 206 -27.01 -18.76 18.85
N ARG A 207 -26.64 -19.90 18.23
CA ARG A 207 -27.52 -21.06 18.08
C ARG A 207 -27.94 -21.69 19.42
N ASP A 208 -27.15 -21.50 20.46
CA ASP A 208 -27.42 -21.95 21.83
C ASP A 208 -28.26 -20.94 22.65
N GLY A 209 -28.68 -19.84 22.02
CA GLY A 209 -29.41 -18.75 22.67
C GLY A 209 -28.52 -17.72 23.37
N THR A 210 -27.20 -17.91 23.38
CA THR A 210 -26.27 -16.92 23.95
C THR A 210 -26.33 -15.62 23.15
N GLU A 211 -26.53 -14.49 23.83
CA GLU A 211 -26.53 -13.18 23.19
C GLU A 211 -25.19 -12.47 23.37
N THR A 212 -24.69 -11.89 22.28
CA THR A 212 -23.47 -11.07 22.28
C THR A 212 -23.74 -9.70 21.68
N GLN A 213 -23.15 -8.66 22.26
CA GLN A 213 -23.30 -7.30 21.76
C GLN A 213 -22.52 -7.11 20.46
N LEU A 214 -23.16 -6.51 19.45
CA LEU A 214 -22.56 -6.12 18.20
C LEU A 214 -22.33 -4.61 18.18
N ASP A 215 -21.06 -4.22 18.27
CA ASP A 215 -20.61 -2.83 18.18
C ASP A 215 -19.56 -2.67 17.05
N GLU A 216 -19.03 -1.46 16.87
CA GLU A 216 -17.99 -1.19 15.87
C GLU A 216 -16.73 -2.00 16.14
N ARG A 217 -16.39 -2.25 17.41
CA ARG A 217 -15.18 -2.99 17.79
C ARG A 217 -15.30 -4.45 17.38
N ALA A 218 -16.46 -5.06 17.62
CA ALA A 218 -16.77 -6.43 17.20
C ALA A 218 -16.61 -6.60 15.68
N LEU A 219 -17.08 -5.63 14.89
CA LEU A 219 -16.91 -5.65 13.42
C LEU A 219 -15.49 -5.34 12.95
N LEU A 220 -14.78 -4.41 13.60
CA LEU A 220 -13.42 -4.02 13.21
C LEU A 220 -12.38 -5.08 13.56
N ASN A 221 -12.53 -5.76 14.69
CA ASN A 221 -11.53 -6.67 15.23
C ASN A 221 -11.06 -7.74 14.23
N PRO A 222 -11.95 -8.56 13.60
CA PRO A 222 -11.50 -9.58 12.65
C PRO A 222 -10.85 -8.98 11.40
N LEU A 223 -11.34 -7.84 10.91
CA LEU A 223 -10.80 -7.16 9.73
C LEU A 223 -9.37 -6.68 9.98
N GLU A 224 -9.13 -6.04 11.12
CA GLU A 224 -7.83 -5.47 11.47
C GLU A 224 -6.82 -6.51 11.91
N LEU A 225 -7.28 -7.57 12.58
CA LEU A 225 -6.44 -8.71 12.91
C LEU A 225 -5.90 -9.34 11.63
N ALA A 226 -6.78 -9.62 10.65
CA ALA A 226 -6.38 -10.17 9.36
C ALA A 226 -5.43 -9.23 8.61
N LEU A 227 -5.74 -7.93 8.55
CA LEU A 227 -4.87 -6.93 7.90
C LEU A 227 -3.48 -6.86 8.53
N ARG A 228 -3.36 -6.94 9.86
CA ARG A 228 -2.06 -6.96 10.55
C ARG A 228 -1.28 -8.24 10.25
N ALA A 229 -1.95 -9.39 10.26
CA ALA A 229 -1.34 -10.67 9.96
C ALA A 229 -0.80 -10.72 8.53
N PHE A 230 -1.59 -10.28 7.55
CA PHE A 230 -1.14 -10.21 6.16
C PHE A 230 -0.01 -9.18 5.95
N ALA A 231 -0.05 -8.04 6.64
CA ALA A 231 0.99 -7.02 6.54
C ALA A 231 2.37 -7.57 6.94
N TRP A 232 2.49 -8.12 8.15
CA TRP A 232 3.76 -8.68 8.59
C TRP A 232 4.11 -9.98 7.86
N GLY A 233 3.13 -10.83 7.56
CA GLY A 233 3.37 -12.08 6.82
C GLY A 233 3.95 -11.85 5.42
N THR A 234 3.43 -10.87 4.67
CA THR A 234 3.90 -10.56 3.31
C THR A 234 5.27 -9.87 3.34
N VAL A 235 5.55 -9.07 4.38
CA VAL A 235 6.88 -8.49 4.63
C VAL A 235 7.91 -9.58 4.91
N LEU A 236 7.62 -10.49 5.84
CA LEU A 236 8.52 -11.59 6.20
C LEU A 236 8.76 -12.54 5.02
N LEU A 237 7.74 -12.80 4.19
CA LEU A 237 7.90 -13.58 2.96
C LEU A 237 8.90 -12.93 2.00
N GLY A 238 8.75 -11.63 1.73
CA GLY A 238 9.68 -10.90 0.87
C GLY A 238 11.11 -10.87 1.42
N LEU A 239 11.27 -10.64 2.72
CA LEU A 239 12.57 -10.69 3.39
C LEU A 239 13.20 -12.09 3.30
N GLY A 240 12.42 -13.15 3.53
CA GLY A 240 12.90 -14.53 3.45
C GLY A 240 13.37 -14.91 2.04
N LEU A 241 12.65 -14.48 1.00
CA LEU A 241 13.05 -14.71 -0.40
C LEU A 241 14.37 -14.02 -0.75
N VAL A 242 14.57 -12.79 -0.29
CA VAL A 242 15.84 -12.08 -0.50
C VAL A 242 16.96 -12.71 0.32
N ALA A 243 16.72 -13.03 1.59
CA ALA A 243 17.72 -13.68 2.45
C ALA A 243 18.20 -15.01 1.88
N ALA A 244 17.29 -15.82 1.33
CA ALA A 244 17.62 -17.10 0.67
C ALA A 244 18.49 -16.95 -0.60
N LYS A 245 18.72 -15.73 -1.10
CA LYS A 245 19.62 -15.44 -2.22
C LYS A 245 20.99 -14.90 -1.78
N LEU A 246 21.10 -14.45 -0.54
CA LEU A 246 22.28 -13.77 0.00
C LEU A 246 23.04 -14.62 1.03
N LEU A 247 22.38 -15.63 1.58
CA LEU A 247 22.95 -16.65 2.47
C LEU A 247 23.30 -17.90 1.65
#